data_AF-A0A444KAV4-F1
#
_entry.id   AF-A0A444KAV4-F1
#
_cell.length_a   1.000
_cell.length_b   1.000
_cell.length_c   1.000
_cell.angle_alpha   90.00
_cell.angle_beta   90.00
_cell.angle_gamma   90.00
#
_symmetry.space_group_name_H-M   'P 1'
#
loop_
_entity.id
_entity.type
_entity.pdbx_description
1 polymer ?
#
loop_
_entity_poly.entity_id
_entity_poly.type
_entity_poly.pdbx_seq_one_letter_code
_entity_poly.pdbx_strand_id
1 'polypeptide(L)'
;MSLALQFFIASGVGLLAAMLLVGLWVTSQIRDGVMRNSAATTALYVDSVIAPLLPDMRKSRELSDTVKRALDETLGQGALGKRLVSFKLWRRDGMILYADDAELIGKTFPPNHNLISAFAGNVMAEYNDLDDDPEAGEEKTVNAPLFEIYNP
;
A
#
# COMPACT_ATOMS: atom_id res chain seq x y z
N MET A 1 45.08 7.71 -38.25
CA MET A 1 43.74 7.11 -38.04
C MET A 1 42.81 7.66 -39.11
N SER A 2 42.10 6.81 -39.85
CA SER A 2 41.16 7.24 -40.90
C SER A 2 39.94 7.95 -40.31
N LEU A 3 39.44 8.98 -40.99
CA LEU A 3 38.20 9.69 -40.63
C LEU A 3 37.00 8.72 -40.51
N ALA A 4 36.96 7.68 -41.33
CA ALA A 4 35.91 6.66 -41.27
C ALA A 4 35.93 5.86 -39.95
N LEU A 5 37.12 5.59 -39.40
CA LEU A 5 37.27 4.85 -38.15
C LEU A 5 36.87 5.71 -36.94
N GLN A 6 37.17 7.01 -36.96
CA GLN A 6 36.73 7.94 -35.92
C GLN A 6 35.21 8.10 -35.91
N PHE A 7 34.58 8.20 -37.08
CA PHE A 7 33.13 8.26 -37.20
C PHE A 7 32.45 6.98 -36.68
N PHE A 8 33.00 5.81 -36.99
CA PHE A 8 32.47 4.53 -36.52
C PHE A 8 32.55 4.40 -34.99
N ILE A 9 33.68 4.78 -34.39
CA ILE A 9 33.83 4.75 -32.93
C ILE A 9 32.92 5.77 -32.24
N ALA A 10 32.86 7.01 -32.76
CA ALA A 10 32.04 8.07 -32.18
C ALA A 10 30.54 7.73 -32.25
N SER A 11 30.08 7.19 -33.38
CA SER A 11 28.68 6.77 -33.53
C SER A 11 28.35 5.52 -32.69
N GLY A 12 29.27 4.55 -32.57
CA GLY A 12 29.10 3.39 -31.69
C GLY A 12 28.98 3.76 -30.22
N VAL A 13 29.85 4.65 -29.73
CA VAL A 13 29.78 5.15 -28.34
C VAL A 13 28.50 5.95 -28.11
N GLY A 14 28.11 6.81 -29.06
CA GLY A 14 26.86 7.56 -28.97
C GLY A 14 25.62 6.67 -28.91
N LEU A 15 25.59 5.60 -29.71
CA LEU A 15 24.48 4.64 -29.71
C LEU A 15 24.41 3.87 -28.38
N LEU A 16 25.55 3.39 -27.87
CA LEU A 16 25.60 2.70 -26.58
C LEU A 16 25.16 3.61 -25.42
N ALA A 17 25.61 4.87 -25.41
CA ALA A 17 25.19 5.84 -24.40
C ALA A 17 23.68 6.13 -24.47
N ALA A 18 23.12 6.28 -25.68
CA ALA A 18 21.69 6.47 -25.88
C ALA A 18 20.88 5.24 -25.41
N MET A 19 21.34 4.03 -25.72
CA MET A 19 20.70 2.79 -25.26
C MET A 19 20.75 2.67 -23.73
N LEU A 20 21.85 3.06 -23.09
CA LEU A 20 21.98 3.04 -21.63
C LEU A 20 21.06 4.08 -20.97
N LEU A 21 21.01 5.30 -21.51
CA LEU A 21 20.11 6.36 -21.03
C LEU A 21 18.64 5.95 -21.17
N VAL A 22 18.25 5.41 -22.33
CA VAL A 22 16.89 4.90 -22.56
C VAL A 22 16.61 3.72 -21.64
N GLY A 23 17.56 2.80 -21.46
CA GLY A 23 17.42 1.66 -20.54
C GLY A 23 17.17 2.11 -19.11
N LEU A 24 18.01 3.00 -18.58
CA LEU A 24 17.85 3.58 -17.24
C LEU A 24 16.52 4.35 -17.10
N TRP A 25 16.15 5.13 -18.12
CA TRP A 25 14.90 5.89 -18.10
C TRP A 25 13.67 4.97 -18.13
N VAL A 26 13.65 3.97 -19.01
CA VAL A 26 12.57 2.97 -19.09
C VAL A 26 12.48 2.16 -17.80
N THR A 27 13.61 1.76 -17.20
CA THR A 27 13.63 1.09 -15.90
C THR A 27 13.07 1.99 -14.78
N SER A 28 13.27 3.31 -14.83
CA SER A 28 12.60 4.23 -13.89
C SER A 28 11.10 4.35 -14.17
N GLN A 29 10.69 4.41 -15.44
CA GLN A 29 9.28 4.58 -15.85
C GLN A 29 8.42 3.34 -15.65
N ILE A 30 8.99 2.13 -15.69
CA ILE A 30 8.25 0.90 -15.34
C ILE A 30 7.89 0.88 -13.85
N ARG A 31 8.69 1.56 -13.01
CA ARG A 31 8.41 1.72 -11.57
C ARG A 31 7.21 2.65 -11.33
N ASP A 32 7.02 3.65 -12.17
CA ASP A 32 5.95 4.65 -12.01
C ASP A 32 4.66 4.34 -12.82
N GLY A 33 4.79 3.68 -13.98
CA GLY A 33 3.68 3.44 -14.92
C GLY A 33 2.75 2.28 -14.56
N VAL A 34 3.26 1.27 -13.85
CA VAL A 34 2.43 0.16 -13.32
C VAL A 34 1.68 0.59 -12.05
N MET A 35 2.15 1.64 -11.38
CA MET A 35 1.62 2.15 -10.11
C MET A 35 0.19 2.72 -10.23
N ARG A 36 -0.15 3.40 -11.34
CA ARG A 36 -1.46 4.06 -11.49
C ARG A 36 -2.59 3.15 -12.00
N ASN A 37 -2.29 2.06 -12.69
CA ASN A 37 -3.32 1.21 -13.30
C ASN A 37 -3.80 0.09 -12.35
N SER A 38 -2.92 -0.44 -11.51
CA SER A 38 -3.27 -1.48 -10.53
C SER A 38 -4.01 -0.92 -9.30
N ALA A 39 -3.72 0.32 -8.90
CA ALA A 39 -4.36 0.97 -7.75
C ALA A 39 -5.87 1.22 -7.96
N ALA A 40 -6.27 1.62 -9.17
CA ALA A 40 -7.66 1.95 -9.48
C ALA A 40 -8.60 0.72 -9.45
N THR A 41 -8.08 -0.46 -9.80
CA THR A 41 -8.89 -1.71 -9.79
C THR A 41 -9.04 -2.27 -8.38
N THR A 42 -8.06 -2.05 -7.49
CA THR A 42 -8.12 -2.50 -6.10
C THR A 42 -8.96 -1.57 -5.21
N ALA A 43 -8.92 -0.27 -5.45
CA ALA A 43 -9.71 0.72 -4.69
C ALA A 43 -11.23 0.51 -4.84
N LEU A 44 -11.70 0.06 -6.02
CA LEU A 44 -13.11 -0.27 -6.25
C LEU A 44 -13.58 -1.54 -5.50
N TYR A 45 -12.67 -2.38 -5.00
CA TYR A 45 -13.00 -3.61 -4.28
C TYR A 45 -13.24 -3.37 -2.79
N VAL A 46 -12.59 -2.37 -2.18
CA VAL A 46 -12.73 -2.06 -0.76
C VAL A 46 -14.12 -1.49 -0.43
N ASP A 47 -14.64 -0.63 -1.30
CA ASP A 47 -15.97 -0.02 -1.17
C ASP A 47 -17.11 -1.06 -1.28
N SER A 48 -16.84 -2.18 -1.96
CA SER A 48 -17.84 -3.20 -2.29
C SER A 48 -17.99 -4.32 -1.25
N VAL A 49 -16.97 -4.58 -0.41
CA VAL A 49 -16.94 -5.79 0.45
C VAL A 49 -16.72 -5.49 1.92
N ILE A 50 -15.94 -4.46 2.29
CA ILE A 50 -15.59 -4.18 3.69
C ILE A 50 -16.53 -3.12 4.31
N ALA A 51 -16.88 -2.08 3.56
CA ALA A 51 -17.76 -1.00 4.03
C ALA A 51 -19.12 -1.46 4.63
N PRO A 52 -19.80 -2.53 4.12
CA PRO A 52 -21.07 -2.97 4.69
C PRO A 52 -20.96 -3.64 6.07
N LEU A 53 -19.77 -4.11 6.45
CA LEU A 53 -19.53 -4.84 7.70
C LEU A 53 -19.15 -3.91 8.85
N LEU A 54 -18.77 -2.67 8.55
CA LEU A 54 -18.35 -1.70 9.54
C LEU A 54 -19.57 -0.90 10.06
N PRO A 55 -19.81 -0.88 11.38
CA PRO A 55 -20.76 0.05 11.98
C PRO A 55 -20.41 1.50 11.63
N ASP A 56 -21.37 2.43 11.77
CA ASP A 56 -21.11 3.87 11.62
C ASP A 56 -20.06 4.34 12.66
N MET A 57 -18.78 4.28 12.28
CA MET A 57 -17.63 4.65 13.10
C MET A 57 -17.63 6.13 13.48
N ARG A 58 -18.52 6.94 12.88
CA ARG A 58 -18.76 8.34 13.31
C ARG A 58 -19.53 8.40 14.63
N LYS A 59 -20.19 7.31 15.05
CA LYS A 59 -21.04 7.23 16.26
C LYS A 59 -20.54 6.24 17.30
N SER A 60 -19.91 5.14 16.89
CA SER A 60 -19.43 4.10 17.82
C SER A 60 -17.96 4.30 18.19
N ARG A 61 -17.67 4.40 19.50
CA ARG A 61 -16.30 4.53 20.03
C ARG A 61 -15.54 3.21 20.17
N GLU A 62 -16.27 2.09 20.12
CA GLU A 62 -15.76 0.74 20.33
C GLU A 62 -16.48 -0.23 19.37
N LEU A 63 -15.76 -1.23 18.89
CA LEU A 63 -16.33 -2.36 18.14
C LEU A 63 -16.87 -3.38 19.14
N SER A 64 -18.11 -3.80 18.94
CA SER A 64 -18.67 -4.91 19.73
C SER A 64 -17.99 -6.24 19.36
N ASP A 65 -17.98 -7.18 20.30
CA ASP A 65 -17.38 -8.51 20.11
C ASP A 65 -18.04 -9.31 18.97
N THR A 66 -19.27 -8.96 18.60
CA THR A 66 -19.96 -9.55 17.44
C THR A 66 -19.36 -9.05 16.13
N VAL A 67 -19.02 -7.76 16.04
CA VAL A 67 -18.41 -7.18 14.84
C VAL A 67 -16.98 -7.66 14.67
N LYS A 68 -16.20 -7.75 15.77
CA LYS A 68 -14.84 -8.30 15.73
C LYS A 68 -14.82 -9.73 15.20
N ARG A 69 -15.70 -10.61 15.70
CA ARG A 69 -15.82 -11.99 15.20
C ARG A 69 -16.24 -12.06 13.73
N ALA A 70 -17.15 -11.21 13.29
CA ALA A 70 -17.53 -11.16 11.87
C ALA A 70 -16.36 -10.73 10.98
N LEU A 71 -15.52 -9.80 11.44
CA LEU A 71 -14.28 -9.42 10.77
C LEU A 71 -13.29 -10.59 10.77
N ASP A 72 -13.07 -11.26 11.90
CA ASP A 72 -12.16 -12.42 12.00
C ASP A 72 -12.57 -13.56 11.05
N GLU A 73 -13.86 -13.87 10.96
CA GLU A 73 -14.36 -14.90 10.04
C GLU A 73 -14.20 -14.49 8.57
N THR A 74 -14.49 -13.23 8.24
CA THR A 74 -14.43 -12.72 6.86
C THR A 74 -12.99 -12.58 6.38
N LEU A 75 -12.11 -12.06 7.23
CA LEU A 75 -10.70 -11.83 6.95
C LEU A 75 -9.89 -13.11 7.09
N GLY A 76 -10.18 -13.97 8.06
CA GLY A 76 -9.43 -15.21 8.30
C GLY A 76 -9.84 -16.40 7.42
N GLN A 77 -11.10 -16.53 7.02
CA GLN A 77 -11.58 -17.70 6.26
C GLN A 77 -12.11 -17.38 4.84
N GLY A 78 -12.24 -16.10 4.50
CA GLY A 78 -12.70 -15.66 3.18
C GLY A 78 -11.63 -15.70 2.09
N ALA A 79 -12.06 -15.54 0.84
CA ALA A 79 -11.15 -15.35 -0.29
C ALA A 79 -10.25 -14.10 -0.15
N LEU A 80 -10.66 -13.16 0.72
CA LEU A 80 -9.92 -11.95 1.07
C LEU A 80 -8.66 -12.23 1.90
N GLY A 81 -8.72 -13.11 2.90
CA GLY A 81 -7.57 -13.44 3.75
C GLY A 81 -6.36 -14.00 3.00
N LYS A 82 -6.60 -14.64 1.86
CA LYS A 82 -5.51 -15.16 1.01
C LYS A 82 -4.78 -14.09 0.21
N ARG A 83 -5.33 -12.87 0.12
CA ARG A 83 -4.80 -11.76 -0.68
C ARG A 83 -4.44 -10.54 0.17
N LEU A 84 -4.87 -10.51 1.41
CA LEU A 84 -4.61 -9.43 2.36
C LEU A 84 -3.52 -9.88 3.32
N VAL A 85 -2.48 -9.06 3.46
CA VAL A 85 -1.37 -9.35 4.39
C VAL A 85 -1.74 -8.91 5.81
N SER A 86 -2.41 -7.77 5.94
CA SER A 86 -2.82 -7.19 7.22
C SER A 86 -3.96 -6.19 6.99
N PHE A 87 -4.82 -6.06 7.98
CA PHE A 87 -5.94 -5.16 8.08
C PHE A 87 -5.91 -4.49 9.45
N LYS A 88 -6.07 -3.16 9.46
CA LYS A 88 -6.17 -2.37 10.69
C LYS A 88 -7.35 -1.42 10.57
N LEU A 89 -8.15 -1.34 11.62
CA LEU A 89 -9.23 -0.38 11.76
C LEU A 89 -8.83 0.68 12.77
N TRP A 90 -8.78 1.93 12.29
CA TRP A 90 -8.32 3.06 13.06
C TRP A 90 -9.48 3.95 13.52
N ARG A 91 -9.37 4.45 14.75
CA ARG A 91 -10.15 5.58 15.22
C ARG A 91 -9.42 6.87 14.88
N ARG A 92 -10.18 7.96 14.72
CA ARG A 92 -9.66 9.29 14.32
C ARG A 92 -8.58 9.88 15.23
N ASP A 93 -8.48 9.39 16.47
CA ASP A 93 -7.45 9.79 17.43
C ASP A 93 -6.15 8.96 17.33
N GLY A 94 -6.05 8.07 16.34
CA GLY A 94 -4.88 7.21 16.14
C GLY A 94 -4.92 5.91 16.94
N MET A 95 -6.04 5.59 17.60
CA MET A 95 -6.19 4.31 18.29
C MET A 95 -6.58 3.21 17.31
N ILE A 96 -5.93 2.05 17.39
CA ILE A 96 -6.30 0.86 16.62
C ILE A 96 -7.46 0.16 17.35
N LEU A 97 -8.62 0.08 16.71
CA LEU A 97 -9.82 -0.57 17.23
C LEU A 97 -9.84 -2.08 16.92
N TYR A 98 -9.18 -2.47 15.84
CA TYR A 98 -9.06 -3.85 15.36
C TYR A 98 -7.80 -3.98 14.50
N ALA A 99 -7.11 -5.10 14.62
CA ALA A 99 -5.98 -5.49 13.77
C ALA A 99 -5.89 -7.02 13.74
N ASP A 100 -5.35 -7.59 12.66
CA ASP A 100 -5.03 -9.03 12.61
C ASP A 100 -4.04 -9.41 13.73
N ASP A 101 -3.05 -8.55 13.99
CA ASP A 101 -2.21 -8.63 15.18
C ASP A 101 -2.96 -8.10 16.40
N ALA A 102 -3.41 -9.02 17.24
CA ALA A 102 -4.14 -8.72 18.46
C ALA A 102 -3.35 -7.85 19.46
N GLU A 103 -2.01 -7.85 19.39
CA GLU A 103 -1.17 -7.00 20.26
C GLU A 103 -1.28 -5.51 19.91
N LEU A 104 -1.76 -5.16 18.71
CA LEU A 104 -1.93 -3.78 18.28
C LEU A 104 -3.26 -3.18 18.75
N ILE A 105 -4.25 -4.01 19.09
CA ILE A 105 -5.59 -3.55 19.47
C ILE A 105 -5.52 -2.73 20.76
N GLY A 106 -6.06 -1.51 20.71
CA GLY A 106 -6.07 -0.56 21.82
C GLY A 106 -4.80 0.28 21.95
N LYS A 107 -3.74 0.01 21.16
CA LYS A 107 -2.58 0.91 21.07
C LYS A 107 -2.94 2.15 20.27
N THR A 108 -2.23 3.24 20.57
CA THR A 108 -2.38 4.54 19.88
C THR A 108 -1.06 4.90 19.23
N PHE A 109 -1.10 5.24 17.95
CA PHE A 109 0.04 5.71 17.17
C PHE A 109 -0.29 7.07 16.55
N PRO A 110 0.70 7.95 16.35
CA PRO A 110 0.49 9.21 15.65
C PRO A 110 0.06 8.92 14.20
N PRO A 111 -1.09 9.43 13.74
CA PRO A 111 -1.55 9.20 12.37
C PRO A 111 -0.56 9.75 11.34
N ASN A 112 -0.17 8.93 10.37
CA ASN A 112 0.62 9.38 9.23
C ASN A 112 -0.22 10.24 8.27
N HIS A 113 0.43 10.82 7.26
CA HIS A 113 -0.23 11.73 6.31
C HIS A 113 -1.36 11.07 5.50
N ASN A 114 -1.24 9.79 5.18
CA ASN A 114 -2.26 9.02 4.46
C ASN A 114 -3.49 8.78 5.33
N LEU A 115 -3.28 8.35 6.57
CA LEU A 115 -4.36 8.10 7.52
C LEU A 115 -5.13 9.38 7.86
N ILE A 116 -4.43 10.51 8.03
CA ILE A 116 -5.06 11.83 8.20
C ILE A 116 -5.93 12.18 6.99
N SER A 117 -5.42 11.94 5.79
CA SER A 117 -6.15 12.24 4.55
C SER A 117 -7.37 11.34 4.36
N ALA A 118 -7.27 10.07 4.78
CA ALA A 118 -8.38 9.13 4.84
C ALA A 118 -9.47 9.59 5.82
N PHE A 119 -9.10 10.05 7.02
CA PHE A 119 -10.09 10.62 7.94
C PHE A 119 -10.85 11.83 7.38
N ALA A 120 -10.28 12.51 6.38
CA ALA A 120 -10.89 13.63 5.66
C ALA A 120 -11.78 13.20 4.47
N GLY A 121 -11.91 11.91 4.18
CA GLY A 121 -12.76 11.39 3.11
C GLY A 121 -12.02 10.95 1.84
N ASN A 122 -10.69 10.96 1.83
CA ASN A 122 -9.91 10.64 0.63
C ASN A 122 -9.37 9.21 0.69
N VAL A 123 -9.43 8.48 -0.43
CA VAL A 123 -8.74 7.19 -0.53
C VAL A 123 -7.26 7.45 -0.83
N MET A 124 -6.36 6.94 0.01
CA MET A 124 -4.91 7.02 -0.19
C MET A 124 -4.34 5.62 -0.42
N ALA A 125 -3.34 5.51 -1.28
CA ALA A 125 -2.63 4.26 -1.49
C ALA A 125 -1.14 4.54 -1.69
N GLU A 126 -0.30 3.77 -1.01
CA GLU A 126 1.15 3.94 -1.01
C GLU A 126 1.83 2.58 -1.04
N TYR A 127 3.00 2.52 -1.68
CA TYR A 127 3.88 1.37 -1.62
C TYR A 127 4.92 1.64 -0.53
N ASN A 128 4.79 0.95 0.60
CA ASN A 128 5.58 1.28 1.79
C ASN A 128 6.69 0.25 2.03
N ASP A 129 7.82 0.76 2.51
CA ASP A 129 8.90 -0.05 3.07
C ASP A 129 8.75 0.02 4.59
N LEU A 130 8.32 -1.08 5.19
CA LEU A 130 7.75 -1.15 6.54
C LEU A 130 8.75 -0.88 7.67
N ASP A 131 10.02 -0.64 7.32
CA ASP A 131 11.13 -0.50 8.26
C ASP A 131 10.95 0.69 9.21
N ASP A 132 10.35 1.80 8.75
CA ASP A 132 10.14 3.02 9.54
C ASP A 132 8.77 3.10 10.24
N ASP A 133 7.91 2.10 10.03
CA ASP A 133 6.54 2.10 10.57
C ASP A 133 6.49 1.55 12.02
N PRO A 134 6.03 2.36 13.00
CA PRO A 134 5.94 1.94 14.40
C PRO A 134 4.81 0.92 14.67
N GLU A 135 3.79 0.88 13.82
CA GLU A 135 2.66 -0.06 13.89
C GLU A 135 2.87 -1.33 13.07
N ALA A 136 3.95 -1.43 12.29
CA ALA A 136 4.22 -2.59 11.46
C ALA A 136 4.74 -3.74 12.36
N GLY A 137 3.89 -4.77 12.50
CA GLY A 137 4.10 -5.97 13.30
C GLY A 137 4.40 -7.15 12.38
N GLU A 138 3.42 -8.03 12.18
CA GLU A 138 3.56 -9.20 11.31
C GLU A 138 3.91 -8.85 9.85
N GLU A 139 3.58 -7.63 9.41
CA GLU A 139 3.92 -7.15 8.07
C GLU A 139 5.44 -7.17 7.82
N LYS A 140 6.26 -6.92 8.86
CA LYS A 140 7.74 -6.94 8.76
C LYS A 140 8.30 -8.33 8.45
N THR A 141 7.51 -9.39 8.65
CA THR A 141 7.92 -10.74 8.28
C THR A 141 7.84 -10.98 6.77
N VAL A 142 7.11 -10.12 6.04
CA VAL A 142 7.02 -10.16 4.59
C VAL A 142 8.24 -9.45 4.01
N ASN A 143 9.18 -10.23 3.47
CA ASN A 143 10.39 -9.71 2.82
C ASN A 143 10.10 -9.24 1.38
N ALA A 144 9.07 -8.41 1.23
CA ALA A 144 8.67 -7.76 0.00
C ALA A 144 7.90 -6.48 0.34
N PRO A 145 8.06 -5.40 -0.44
CA PRO A 145 7.35 -4.17 -0.12
C PRO A 145 5.85 -4.33 -0.36
N LEU A 146 5.06 -3.75 0.54
CA LEU A 146 3.62 -3.92 0.60
C LEU A 146 2.90 -2.71 -0.01
N PHE A 147 1.73 -2.98 -0.58
CA PHE A 147 0.84 -1.94 -1.07
C PHE A 147 -0.25 -1.68 -0.02
N GLU A 148 -0.20 -0.52 0.60
CA GLU A 148 -1.13 -0.09 1.63
C GLU A 148 -2.26 0.74 1.01
N ILE A 149 -3.48 0.56 1.51
CA ILE A 149 -4.65 1.33 1.09
C ILE A 149 -5.38 1.84 2.34
N TYR A 150 -5.53 3.15 2.43
CA TYR A 150 -6.22 3.85 3.50
C TYR A 150 -7.59 4.32 2.99
N ASN A 151 -8.66 3.87 3.64
CA ASN A 151 -10.03 4.20 3.29
C ASN A 151 -10.72 5.02 4.39
N PRO A 152 -11.60 5.98 4.01
CA PRO A 152 -12.26 6.91 4.92
C PRO A 152 -13.35 6.31 5.82
#